data_AF-A0A432ID75-F1
#
_entry.id   AF-A0A432ID75-F1
#
_cell.length_a   1.000
_cell.length_b   1.000
_cell.length_c   1.000
_cell.angle_alpha   90.00
_cell.angle_beta   90.00
_cell.angle_gamma   90.00
#
_symmetry.space_group_name_H-M   'P 1'
#
loop_
_entity.id
_entity.type
_entity.pdbx_description
1 polymer ?
#
loop_
_entity_poly.entity_id
_entity_poly.type
_entity_poly.pdbx_seq_one_letter_code
_entity_poly.pdbx_strand_id
1 'polypeptide(L)'
;MDRTRARCSIEVGIDPETMLPDEIVMKVLIGRKSQDEKVIPESQAFSDGVEHIVFNYSYQIDSSEPVEEFVIPIGAKKYLK
;
A
#
# COMPACT_ATOMS: atom_id res chain seq x y z
N MET A 1 4.04 27.35 0.47
CA MET A 1 4.12 25.98 -0.09
C MET A 1 2.87 25.23 0.30
N ASP A 2 2.12 24.75 -0.69
CA ASP A 2 0.96 23.92 -0.45
C ASP A 2 1.44 22.55 0.05
N ARG A 3 1.03 22.15 1.26
CA ARG A 3 1.48 20.91 1.89
C ARG A 3 0.40 19.84 1.71
N THR A 4 0.29 19.30 0.51
CA THR A 4 -0.46 18.07 0.26
C THR A 4 0.15 16.94 1.10
N ARG A 5 -0.69 16.20 1.82
CA ARG A 5 -0.26 15.03 2.61
C ARG A 5 -0.82 13.77 1.98
N ALA A 6 0.03 12.76 1.85
CA ALA A 6 -0.35 11.46 1.32
C ALA A 6 0.02 10.36 2.32
N ARG A 7 -0.86 9.37 2.47
CA ARG A 7 -0.59 8.11 3.16
C ARG A 7 -0.83 6.98 2.17
N CYS A 8 0.08 6.03 2.14
CA CYS A 8 -0.03 4.82 1.32
C CYS A 8 -0.12 3.61 2.25
N SER A 9 -1.02 2.68 1.96
CA SER A 9 -1.03 1.33 2.52
C SER A 9 -1.00 0.31 1.40
N ILE A 10 -0.26 -0.77 1.62
CA ILE A 10 -0.20 -1.92 0.73
C ILE A 10 -0.65 -3.12 1.54
N GLU A 11 -1.66 -3.81 1.04
CA GLU A 11 -2.20 -5.06 1.56
C GLU A 11 -1.92 -6.15 0.54
N VAL A 12 -1.50 -7.32 1.00
CA VAL A 12 -1.22 -8.49 0.15
C VAL A 12 -2.16 -9.60 0.58
N GLY A 13 -3.02 -10.04 -0.33
CA GLY A 13 -3.85 -11.24 -0.18
C GLY A 13 -2.98 -12.49 -0.34
N ILE A 14 -3.25 -13.50 0.48
CA ILE A 14 -2.60 -14.81 0.40
C ILE A 14 -3.71 -15.84 0.20
N ASP A 15 -3.59 -16.63 -0.86
CA ASP A 15 -4.46 -17.77 -1.11
C ASP A 15 -4.22 -18.82 0.00
N PRO A 16 -5.25 -19.20 0.77
CA PRO A 16 -5.11 -20.12 1.90
C PRO A 16 -4.78 -21.56 1.49
N GLU A 17 -5.03 -21.95 0.23
CA GLU A 17 -4.73 -23.30 -0.26
C GLU A 17 -3.28 -23.41 -0.73
N THR A 18 -2.83 -22.46 -1.54
CA THR A 18 -1.48 -22.47 -2.12
C THR A 18 -0.43 -21.78 -1.23
N MET A 19 -0.87 -20.97 -0.27
CA MET A 19 -0.03 -20.07 0.54
C MET A 19 0.76 -19.06 -0.31
N LEU A 20 0.31 -18.82 -1.55
CA LEU A 20 0.92 -17.86 -2.47
C LEU A 20 0.12 -16.55 -2.47
N PRO A 21 0.78 -15.41 -2.76
CA PRO A 21 0.08 -14.15 -2.98
C PRO A 21 -0.83 -14.22 -4.21
N ASP A 22 -2.09 -13.81 -4.07
CA ASP A 22 -3.10 -13.79 -5.13
C ASP A 22 -3.60 -12.37 -5.47
N GLU A 23 -3.49 -11.44 -4.52
CA GLU A 23 -3.89 -10.05 -4.70
C GLU A 23 -2.90 -9.07 -4.05
N ILE A 24 -2.68 -7.92 -4.69
CA ILE A 24 -2.07 -6.75 -4.07
C ILE A 24 -3.05 -5.59 -4.17
N VAL A 25 -3.39 -5.01 -3.02
CA VAL A 25 -4.21 -3.81 -2.91
C VAL A 25 -3.37 -2.67 -2.38
N MET A 26 -3.20 -1.63 -3.19
CA MET A 26 -2.56 -0.38 -2.80
C MET A 26 -3.61 0.72 -2.67
N LYS A 27 -3.67 1.33 -1.47
CA LYS A 27 -4.57 2.45 -1.18
C LYS A 27 -3.74 3.70 -0.93
N VAL A 28 -3.95 4.73 -1.74
CA VAL A 28 -3.31 6.04 -1.55
C VAL A 28 -4.37 7.04 -1.11
N LEU A 29 -4.23 7.53 0.11
CA LEU A 29 -5.08 8.57 0.67
C LEU A 29 -4.36 9.91 0.59
N ILE A 30 -4.97 10.87 -0.10
CA ILE A 30 -4.49 12.25 -0.16
C ILE A 30 -5.43 13.14 0.64
N GLY A 31 -4.93 13.71 1.74
CA GLY A 31 -5.66 14.70 2.52
C GLY A 31 -5.59 16.06 1.82
N ARG A 32 -6.76 16.62 1.47
CA ARG A 32 -6.88 18.02 1.01
C ARG A 32 -7.16 18.93 2.21
N LYS A 33 -6.70 20.18 2.13
CA LYS A 33 -7.01 21.21 3.13
C LYS A 33 -8.52 21.42 3.22
N SER A 34 -9.01 21.73 4.42
CA SER A 34 -10.34 22.29 4.62
C SER A 34 -10.48 23.63 3.89
N GLN A 35 -11.71 24.00 3.50
CA GLN A 35 -12.06 25.21 2.75
C GLN A 35 -11.54 26.51 3.38
N ASP A 36 -11.23 26.53 4.68
CA ASP A 36 -10.75 27.71 5.41
C ASP A 36 -9.22 27.89 5.43
N GLU A 37 -8.47 27.26 4.52
CA GLU A 37 -7.01 27.31 4.39
C GLU A 37 -6.18 26.90 5.62
N LYS A 38 -6.82 26.52 6.74
CA LYS A 38 -6.15 26.07 7.95
C LYS A 38 -5.48 24.73 7.71
N VAL A 39 -4.17 24.71 7.94
CA VAL A 39 -3.37 23.48 7.93
C VAL A 39 -3.85 22.60 9.08
N ILE A 40 -4.53 21.50 8.75
CA ILE A 40 -4.98 20.52 9.73
C ILE A 40 -3.73 19.82 10.32
N PRO A 41 -3.63 19.69 11.66
CA PRO A 41 -2.55 18.93 12.31
C PRO A 41 -2.43 17.51 11.77
N GLU A 42 -1.23 16.93 11.78
CA GLU A 42 -0.95 15.59 11.22
C GLU A 42 -1.87 14.49 11.77
N SER A 43 -2.22 14.57 13.06
CA SER A 43 -3.14 13.65 13.73
C SER A 43 -4.58 13.73 13.22
N GLN A 44 -4.96 14.86 12.62
CA GLN A 44 -6.31 15.14 12.13
C GLN A 44 -6.40 15.09 10.59
N ALA A 45 -5.28 14.97 9.88
CA ALA A 45 -5.27 14.90 8.41
C ALA A 45 -6.00 13.66 7.85
N PHE A 46 -6.29 12.67 8.70
CA PHE A 46 -7.00 11.43 8.37
C PHE A 46 -8.16 11.14 9.34
N SER A 47 -8.70 12.17 10.02
CA SER A 47 -9.85 12.01 10.91
C SER A 47 -11.18 12.14 10.17
N ASP A 48 -12.25 11.63 10.79
CA ASP A 48 -13.62 11.77 10.30
C ASP A 48 -13.96 13.26 10.04
N GLY A 49 -14.60 13.53 8.89
CA GLY A 49 -14.99 14.89 8.48
C GLY A 49 -13.99 15.64 7.59
N VAL A 50 -12.84 15.04 7.25
CA VAL A 50 -11.91 15.56 6.24
C VAL A 50 -12.15 14.86 4.90
N GLU A 51 -12.23 15.62 3.81
CA GLU A 51 -12.34 15.03 2.47
C GLU A 51 -10.98 14.46 2.01
N HIS A 52 -10.96 13.18 1.65
CA HIS A 52 -9.81 12.50 1.07
C HIS A 52 -10.06 12.16 -0.38
N ILE A 53 -9.03 12.32 -1.21
CA ILE A 53 -8.98 11.63 -2.51
C ILE A 53 -8.36 10.27 -2.25
N VAL A 54 -9.10 9.21 -2.56
CA VAL A 54 -8.65 7.83 -2.43
C VAL A 54 -8.40 7.26 -3.80
N PHE A 55 -7.16 6.81 -4.04
CA PHE A 55 -6.82 5.99 -5.20
C PHE A 55 -6.66 4.55 -4.72
N ASN A 56 -7.44 3.65 -5.30
CA ASN A 56 -7.34 2.21 -5.05
C ASN A 56 -6.79 1.56 -6.31
N TYR A 57 -5.67 0.87 -6.15
CA TYR A 57 -5.11 0.01 -7.18
C TYR A 57 -5.23 -1.42 -6.66
N SER A 58 -5.94 -2.27 -7.40
CA SER A 58 -5.96 -3.72 -7.17
C SER A 58 -5.26 -4.39 -8.33
N TYR A 59 -4.40 -5.34 -8.01
CA TYR A 59 -3.70 -6.18 -8.96
C TYR A 59 -3.89 -7.64 -8.55
N GLN A 60 -4.43 -8.44 -9.46
CA GLN A 60 -4.48 -9.88 -9.31
C GLN A 60 -3.17 -10.49 -9.80
N ILE A 61 -2.60 -11.34 -8.97
CA ILE A 61 -1.39 -12.10 -9.29
C ILE A 61 -1.84 -13.38 -9.96
N ASP A 62 -1.43 -13.56 -11.22
CA ASP A 62 -1.58 -14.84 -11.90
C ASP A 62 -0.43 -15.77 -11.48
N SER A 63 -0.76 -16.76 -10.65
CA SER A 63 0.17 -17.80 -10.17
C SER A 63 0.04 -19.11 -10.97
N SER A 64 -0.68 -19.11 -12.09
CA SER A 64 -0.88 -20.31 -12.92
C SER A 64 0.41 -20.79 -13.60
N GLU A 65 1.35 -19.89 -13.86
CA GLU A 65 2.68 -20.22 -14.38
C GLU A 65 3.68 -20.39 -13.23
N PRO A 66 4.42 -21.52 -13.18
CA PRO A 66 5.47 -21.70 -12.19
C PRO A 66 6.57 -20.66 -12.42
N VAL A 67 6.78 -19.80 -11.43
CA VAL A 67 7.88 -18.82 -11.44
C VAL A 67 9.21 -19.57 -11.42
N GLU A 68 10.16 -19.15 -12.26
CA GLU A 68 11.53 -19.72 -12.25
C GLU A 68 12.10 -19.72 -10.82
N GLU A 69 12.73 -20.83 -10.44
CA GLU A 69 13.35 -20.95 -9.11
C GLU A 69 14.36 -19.81 -8.90
N PHE A 70 14.01 -18.88 -8.00
CA PHE A 70 14.89 -17.80 -7.65
C PHE A 70 16.05 -18.33 -6.81
N VAL A 71 17.24 -18.44 -7.42
CA VAL A 71 18.46 -18.80 -6.70
C VAL A 71 18.91 -17.63 -5.84
N ILE A 72 18.56 -17.68 -4.56
CA ILE A 72 18.98 -16.68 -3.57
C ILE A 72 20.52 -16.68 -3.47
N PRO A 73 21.20 -15.55 -3.72
CA PRO A 73 22.64 -15.46 -3.59
C PRO A 73 23.11 -15.89 -2.20
N ILE A 74 24.20 -16.65 -2.12
CA ILE A 74 24.72 -17.25 -0.87
C ILE A 74 24.86 -16.20 0.24
N GLY A 75 25.34 -14.99 -0.10
CA GLY A 75 25.51 -13.90 0.86
C GLY A 75 24.21 -13.27 1.38
N ALA A 76 23.09 -13.42 0.65
CA ALA A 76 21.79 -12.89 1.02
C ALA A 76 20.98 -13.85 1.92
N LYS A 77 21.29 -15.16 1.89
CA LYS A 77 20.62 -16.18 2.72
C LYS A 77 20.65 -15.88 4.22
N LYS A 78 21.66 -15.15 4.70
CA LYS A 78 21.80 -14.77 6.12
C LYS A 78 20.72 -13.82 6.64
N TYR A 79 19.95 -13.18 5.74
CA TYR A 79 18.90 -12.22 6.08
C TYR A 79 17.48 -12.81 6.12
N LEU A 80 17.31 -14.09 5.73
CA LEU A 80 16.01 -14.77 5.66
C LEU A 80 15.64 -15.50 6.97
N LYS A 81 16.08 -14.98 8.11
CA LYS A 81 15.76 -15.55 9.42
C LYS A 81 14.38 -15.14 9.89
#